data_AF-A0A812QTV4-F1
#
_entry.id   AF-A0A812QTV4-F1
#
_cell.length_a   1.000
_cell.length_b   1.000
_cell.length_c   1.000
_cell.angle_alpha   90.00
_cell.angle_beta   90.00
_cell.angle_gamma   90.00
#
_symmetry.space_group_name_H-M   'P 1'
#
loop_
_entity.id
_entity.type
_entity.pdbx_description
1 polymer ?
#
loop_
_entity_poly.entity_id
_entity_poly.type
_entity_poly.pdbx_seq_one_letter_code
_entity_poly.pdbx_strand_id
1 'polypeptide(L)'
;MAMLAPPPARAPAPPTESLASHGPAHGARVAGALTAAAAAVAARRPELARSKVLLRAAGSDFAIIRFRIPGVDDLTLLPRVVTAFCAALFVYNKVSASGDPDSFRQVSETLAVVLSVLTWSIPWVTGRLEEAVRRQVDAKPSSRKPGSIQTLAIKQDLSEDLQVDISWLSSSLLRLTNADGLAIWNEGSAICSRGIVKRLKGFAAGAEFVLQGLDAVWTPGSDPVDGYCATRRGLEAFPEKLLPQRVLPGDTESAIIKPLPGGGHLVLWSARPRAFDKEADRLWIQNAAAKLGGLLHGPKSTVPDTVMEECFEDTLPLLVAEEDAEASRDPFARFDLQIRVAPTIVGVMGLGVLIFNRQALVFSEASRMGVDPAQTRADLCAGVLAITLVLQGLVWVSETPKAPDVEDTTQWDDSRNVLWVDPQLAEGACQELVWSWSAFSSATRACSMALFWRDKCVMQGGLFQPGMEPVQRGFCQEVISMGKGRYLAQLNNYPAKEEFLDFFPRKTQGLLLTPLRPARNAPA
;
A
#
# COMPACT_ATOMS: atom_id res chain seq x y z
N MET A 1 -65.86 66.13 -22.81
CA MET A 1 -66.63 67.16 -22.06
C MET A 1 -67.84 66.46 -21.45
N ALA A 2 -68.33 66.93 -20.29
CA ALA A 2 -69.28 66.26 -19.38
C ALA A 2 -68.68 65.06 -18.60
N MET A 3 -69.20 64.64 -17.44
CA MET A 3 -69.83 65.26 -16.25
C MET A 3 -70.27 64.09 -15.35
N LEU A 4 -70.28 64.28 -14.03
CA LEU A 4 -71.13 63.65 -12.99
C LEU A 4 -70.50 62.71 -11.94
N ALA A 5 -71.22 62.63 -10.81
CA ALA A 5 -70.77 62.33 -9.45
C ALA A 5 -71.27 60.94 -8.93
N PRO A 6 -70.93 60.50 -7.70
CA PRO A 6 -71.10 59.12 -7.17
C PRO A 6 -72.38 58.99 -6.28
N PRO A 7 -72.59 57.97 -5.40
CA PRO A 7 -72.08 56.58 -5.23
C PRO A 7 -73.28 55.57 -5.38
N PRO A 8 -73.61 54.53 -4.55
CA PRO A 8 -72.87 53.64 -3.63
C PRO A 8 -73.17 52.10 -3.70
N ALA A 9 -72.31 51.32 -3.00
CA ALA A 9 -72.54 50.06 -2.25
C ALA A 9 -73.34 48.84 -2.80
N ARG A 10 -72.68 47.67 -2.85
CA ARG A 10 -73.22 46.35 -2.42
C ARG A 10 -72.11 45.29 -2.23
N ALA A 11 -72.15 44.57 -1.11
CA ALA A 11 -71.61 43.21 -0.95
C ALA A 11 -72.81 42.23 -1.02
N PRO A 12 -72.68 40.95 -1.44
CA PRO A 12 -72.10 39.93 -0.55
C PRO A 12 -71.45 38.65 -1.17
N ALA A 13 -70.57 38.01 -0.40
CA ALA A 13 -70.35 36.55 -0.27
C ALA A 13 -69.79 35.75 -1.50
N PRO A 14 -69.46 34.43 -1.39
CA PRO A 14 -68.06 34.00 -1.56
C PRO A 14 -67.85 32.82 -2.56
N PRO A 15 -66.60 32.46 -2.90
CA PRO A 15 -66.29 31.16 -3.46
C PRO A 15 -65.94 30.14 -2.36
N THR A 16 -66.74 29.08 -2.26
CA THR A 16 -66.35 27.84 -1.59
C THR A 16 -65.46 27.02 -2.52
N GLU A 17 -64.22 26.76 -2.13
CA GLU A 17 -63.44 25.61 -2.63
C GLU A 17 -63.18 24.60 -1.51
N SER A 18 -62.86 23.37 -1.91
CA SER A 18 -63.16 22.15 -1.17
C SER A 18 -62.30 21.87 0.08
N LEU A 19 -62.90 21.17 1.03
CA LEU A 19 -62.17 20.44 2.07
C LEU A 19 -61.32 19.32 1.46
N ALA A 20 -60.04 19.27 1.82
CA ALA A 20 -59.25 18.03 1.82
C ALA A 20 -58.15 18.06 2.91
N SER A 21 -58.52 17.55 4.10
CA SER A 21 -57.69 16.91 5.14
C SER A 21 -56.18 17.23 5.30
N HIS A 22 -55.80 17.60 6.53
CA HIS A 22 -54.42 17.68 7.03
C HIS A 22 -53.63 16.33 6.99
N GLY A 23 -52.31 16.43 6.79
CA GLY A 23 -51.32 15.37 7.03
C GLY A 23 -49.88 15.95 7.06
N PRO A 24 -48.93 15.43 7.87
CA PRO A 24 -47.73 16.19 8.26
C PRO A 24 -46.54 16.02 7.31
N ALA A 25 -45.97 17.15 6.85
CA ALA A 25 -44.80 17.18 5.96
C ALA A 25 -43.68 18.10 6.48
N HIS A 26 -43.02 17.72 7.60
CA HIS A 26 -41.81 18.41 8.09
C HIS A 26 -40.61 17.49 8.40
N GLY A 27 -40.77 16.15 8.40
CA GLY A 27 -39.64 15.24 8.64
C GLY A 27 -38.71 15.01 7.43
N ALA A 28 -39.21 15.15 6.20
CA ALA A 28 -38.49 14.69 5.00
C ALA A 28 -37.36 15.63 4.50
N ARG A 29 -37.42 16.93 4.81
CA ARG A 29 -36.45 17.91 4.25
C ARG A 29 -35.06 17.86 4.92
N VAL A 30 -34.97 17.39 6.17
CA VAL A 30 -33.67 17.26 6.87
C VAL A 30 -32.91 16.02 6.40
N ALA A 31 -33.61 14.90 6.18
CA ALA A 31 -33.01 13.67 5.65
C ALA A 31 -32.44 13.86 4.23
N GLY A 32 -33.17 14.54 3.34
CA GLY A 32 -32.71 14.82 1.98
C GLY A 32 -31.52 15.78 1.89
N ALA A 33 -31.38 16.70 2.84
CA ALA A 33 -30.23 17.61 2.89
C ALA A 33 -28.94 16.88 3.28
N LEU A 34 -29.01 15.89 4.18
CA LEU A 34 -27.86 15.09 4.60
C LEU A 34 -27.36 14.13 3.51
N THR A 35 -28.26 13.47 2.76
CA THR A 35 -27.87 12.65 1.61
C THR A 35 -27.34 13.47 0.44
N ALA A 36 -27.92 14.65 0.17
CA ALA A 36 -27.39 15.56 -0.86
C ALA A 36 -25.99 16.11 -0.48
N ALA A 37 -25.74 16.43 0.78
CA ALA A 37 -24.42 16.84 1.25
C ALA A 37 -23.38 15.72 1.15
N ALA A 38 -23.74 14.47 1.52
CA ALA A 38 -22.87 13.31 1.37
C ALA A 38 -22.51 13.02 -0.11
N ALA A 39 -23.49 13.10 -1.02
CA ALA A 39 -23.26 12.92 -2.45
C ALA A 39 -22.40 14.05 -3.06
N ALA A 40 -22.60 15.30 -2.62
CA ALA A 40 -21.80 16.45 -3.07
C ALA A 40 -20.33 16.40 -2.59
N VAL A 41 -20.05 15.71 -1.47
CA VAL A 41 -18.69 15.44 -0.99
C VAL A 41 -18.02 14.31 -1.78
N ALA A 42 -18.77 13.29 -2.21
CA ALA A 42 -18.23 12.20 -3.03
C ALA A 42 -17.82 12.64 -4.46
N ALA A 43 -18.48 13.66 -5.01
CA ALA A 43 -18.32 14.08 -6.41
C ALA A 43 -17.17 15.08 -6.69
N ARG A 44 -16.29 15.38 -5.73
CA ARG A 44 -15.16 16.30 -5.93
C ARG A 44 -13.81 15.60 -5.81
N ARG A 45 -13.06 15.58 -6.93
CA ARG A 45 -11.63 15.20 -6.97
C ARG A 45 -10.86 15.98 -5.88
N PRO A 46 -10.10 15.33 -5.00
CA PRO A 46 -9.45 16.01 -3.89
C PRO A 46 -8.16 16.69 -4.34
N GLU A 47 -8.11 18.02 -4.28
CA GLU A 47 -6.83 18.73 -4.35
C GLU A 47 -5.96 18.40 -3.13
N LEU A 48 -4.75 17.88 -3.38
CA LEU A 48 -3.76 17.50 -2.36
C LEU A 48 -3.28 18.66 -1.45
N ALA A 49 -3.75 19.90 -1.67
CA ALA A 49 -3.32 21.07 -0.93
C ALA A 49 -3.90 21.15 0.50
N ARG A 50 -5.14 20.68 0.73
CA ARG A 50 -5.84 20.91 2.02
C ARG A 50 -5.44 19.97 3.15
N SER A 51 -4.97 18.76 2.86
CA SER A 51 -4.48 17.81 3.87
C SER A 51 -3.21 18.29 4.58
N LYS A 52 -2.37 19.10 3.92
CA LYS A 52 -1.14 19.67 4.50
C LYS A 52 -1.38 20.64 5.66
N VAL A 53 -2.56 21.28 5.73
CA VAL A 53 -2.86 22.28 6.77
C VAL A 53 -3.21 21.63 8.11
N LEU A 54 -3.97 20.52 8.10
CA LEU A 54 -4.28 19.76 9.31
C LEU A 54 -3.06 18.99 9.85
N LEU A 55 -2.19 18.48 8.98
CA LEU A 55 -0.95 17.79 9.42
C LEU A 55 0.03 18.73 10.15
N ARG A 56 0.09 20.03 9.81
CA ARG A 56 1.02 20.97 10.47
C ARG A 56 0.73 21.19 11.96
N ALA A 57 -0.51 21.02 12.39
CA ALA A 57 -0.89 21.13 13.81
C ALA A 57 -0.53 19.87 14.64
N ALA A 58 -0.23 18.74 13.98
CA ALA A 58 0.15 17.48 14.60
C ALA A 58 1.67 17.20 14.51
N GLY A 59 2.47 18.18 14.08
CA GLY A 59 3.90 18.04 13.81
C GLY A 59 4.83 18.04 15.04
N SER A 60 4.29 18.06 16.25
CA SER A 60 5.06 17.87 17.49
C SER A 60 5.20 16.39 17.82
N ASP A 61 6.42 15.94 18.16
CA ASP A 61 6.73 14.54 18.49
C ASP A 61 6.05 14.03 19.76
N PHE A 62 4.76 13.72 19.65
CA PHE A 62 4.03 12.93 20.62
C PHE A 62 4.35 11.45 20.40
N ALA A 63 5.51 11.03 20.92
CA ALA A 63 5.76 9.62 21.19
C ALA A 63 4.80 9.17 22.32
N ILE A 64 3.59 8.73 21.95
CA ILE A 64 2.64 8.16 22.89
C ILE A 64 3.21 6.84 23.40
N ILE A 65 3.88 6.89 24.56
CA ILE A 65 4.41 5.73 25.25
C ILE A 65 3.23 4.81 25.57
N ARG A 66 3.19 3.62 24.93
CA ARG A 66 2.24 2.56 25.28
C ARG A 66 2.58 2.06 26.70
N PHE A 67 1.94 2.64 27.71
CA PHE A 67 1.99 2.15 29.08
C PHE A 67 1.37 0.73 29.15
N ARG A 68 2.22 -0.30 29.15
CA ARG A 68 1.83 -1.65 29.55
C ARG A 68 1.57 -1.65 31.05
N ILE A 69 0.30 -1.71 31.42
CA ILE A 69 -0.11 -2.00 32.81
C ILE A 69 -0.12 -3.54 32.95
N PRO A 70 0.70 -4.13 33.82
CA PRO A 70 0.73 -5.58 33.99
C PRO A 70 -0.65 -6.13 34.37
N GLY A 71 -1.15 -7.12 33.62
CA GLY A 71 -2.48 -7.70 33.81
C GLY A 71 -3.60 -7.05 32.99
N VAL A 72 -3.32 -5.98 32.24
CA VAL A 72 -4.21 -5.41 31.20
C VAL A 72 -3.45 -5.35 29.87
N ASP A 73 -2.97 -6.52 29.43
CA ASP A 73 -2.08 -6.63 28.25
C ASP A 73 -2.79 -6.31 26.92
N ASP A 74 -4.12 -6.29 26.91
CA ASP A 74 -4.95 -6.08 25.73
C ASP A 74 -5.71 -4.74 25.77
N LEU A 75 -4.97 -3.63 25.61
CA LEU A 75 -5.55 -2.28 25.50
C LEU A 75 -6.56 -2.14 24.34
N THR A 76 -6.62 -3.08 23.40
CA THR A 76 -7.66 -3.11 22.35
C THR A 76 -9.08 -3.25 22.91
N LEU A 77 -9.22 -3.75 24.15
CA LEU A 77 -10.51 -3.90 24.83
C LEU A 77 -10.93 -2.66 25.62
N LEU A 78 -10.05 -1.68 25.84
CA LEU A 78 -10.35 -0.45 26.59
C LEU A 78 -11.63 0.27 26.09
N PRO A 79 -11.85 0.45 24.77
CA PRO A 79 -13.07 1.07 24.26
C PRO A 79 -14.35 0.31 24.67
N ARG A 80 -14.31 -1.04 24.69
CA ARG A 80 -15.45 -1.87 25.12
C ARG A 80 -15.70 -1.79 26.61
N VAL A 81 -14.64 -1.76 27.44
CA VAL A 81 -14.76 -1.62 28.90
C VAL A 81 -15.37 -0.26 29.25
N VAL A 82 -14.87 0.82 28.67
CA VAL A 82 -15.43 2.17 28.85
C VAL A 82 -16.88 2.23 28.38
N THR A 83 -17.19 1.64 27.22
CA THR A 83 -18.56 1.60 26.69
C THR A 83 -19.50 0.81 27.59
N ALA A 84 -19.09 -0.35 28.11
CA ALA A 84 -19.90 -1.16 29.03
C ALA A 84 -20.19 -0.40 30.33
N PHE A 85 -19.21 0.32 30.87
CA PHE A 85 -19.38 1.18 32.05
C PHE A 85 -20.34 2.35 31.77
N CYS A 86 -20.17 3.08 30.66
CA CYS A 86 -21.09 4.15 30.27
C CYS A 86 -22.51 3.64 29.97
N ALA A 87 -22.67 2.45 29.40
CA ALA A 87 -23.97 1.82 29.18
C ALA A 87 -24.66 1.44 30.51
N ALA A 88 -23.91 0.91 31.49
CA ALA A 88 -24.44 0.65 32.82
C ALA A 88 -24.87 1.94 33.53
N LEU A 89 -24.07 3.01 33.45
CA LEU A 89 -24.43 4.33 33.95
C LEU A 89 -25.65 4.92 33.23
N PHE A 90 -25.81 4.69 31.92
CA PHE A 90 -26.96 5.14 31.16
C PHE A 90 -28.25 4.43 31.60
N VAL A 91 -28.21 3.11 31.78
CA VAL A 91 -29.34 2.34 32.32
C VAL A 91 -29.69 2.82 33.72
N TYR A 92 -28.69 3.01 34.60
CA TYR A 92 -28.91 3.60 35.92
C TYR A 92 -29.52 5.00 35.83
N ASN A 93 -29.10 5.84 34.88
CA ASN A 93 -29.65 7.18 34.67
C ASN A 93 -31.12 7.14 34.23
N LYS A 94 -31.49 6.21 33.34
CA LYS A 94 -32.88 6.01 32.91
C LYS A 94 -33.78 5.49 34.03
N VAL A 95 -33.31 4.55 34.85
CA VAL A 95 -34.09 3.99 35.98
C VAL A 95 -34.21 4.97 37.14
N SER A 96 -33.19 5.78 37.40
CA SER A 96 -33.13 6.67 38.57
C SER A 96 -33.61 8.09 38.31
N ALA A 97 -34.23 8.36 37.15
CA ALA A 97 -34.74 9.68 36.81
C ALA A 97 -36.27 9.68 36.80
N SER A 98 -36.85 10.65 37.51
CA SER A 98 -38.30 10.86 37.61
C SER A 98 -38.75 11.97 36.67
N GLY A 99 -39.78 11.70 35.85
CA GLY A 99 -40.35 12.65 34.91
C GLY A 99 -39.90 12.44 33.46
N ASP A 100 -40.63 13.04 32.52
CA ASP A 100 -40.29 12.99 31.09
C ASP A 100 -38.99 13.77 30.80
N PRO A 101 -38.15 13.29 29.86
CA PRO A 101 -36.86 13.91 29.59
C PRO A 101 -37.01 15.19 28.75
N ASP A 102 -36.54 16.32 29.26
CA ASP A 102 -36.39 17.57 28.50
C ASP A 102 -35.55 17.40 27.23
N SER A 103 -35.77 18.26 26.23
CA SER A 103 -35.08 18.21 24.93
C SER A 103 -33.55 18.18 25.05
N PHE A 104 -32.97 18.97 25.97
CA PHE A 104 -31.52 18.99 26.22
C PHE A 104 -31.00 17.65 26.76
N ARG A 105 -31.82 16.93 27.53
CA ARG A 105 -31.50 15.62 28.07
C ARG A 105 -31.59 14.54 27.00
N GLN A 106 -32.63 14.60 26.17
CA GLN A 106 -32.76 13.71 25.01
C GLN A 106 -31.57 13.82 24.06
N VAL A 107 -31.03 15.03 23.83
CA VAL A 107 -29.82 15.24 23.01
C VAL A 107 -28.60 14.54 23.61
N SER A 108 -28.28 14.79 24.90
CA SER A 108 -27.12 14.17 25.55
C SER A 108 -27.26 12.65 25.70
N GLU A 109 -28.47 12.16 26.00
CA GLU A 109 -28.77 10.72 26.07
C GLU A 109 -28.64 10.05 24.69
N THR A 110 -29.16 10.65 23.62
CA THR A 110 -29.02 10.13 22.25
C THR A 110 -27.56 10.13 21.81
N LEU A 111 -26.82 11.19 22.11
CA LEU A 111 -25.39 11.28 21.79
C LEU A 111 -24.57 10.22 22.54
N ALA A 112 -24.85 9.98 23.84
CA ALA A 112 -24.20 8.91 24.59
C ALA A 112 -24.44 7.53 23.95
N VAL A 113 -25.65 7.25 23.47
CA VAL A 113 -25.97 5.99 22.78
C VAL A 113 -25.23 5.87 21.43
N VAL A 114 -25.24 6.93 20.61
CA VAL A 114 -24.53 6.93 19.31
C VAL A 114 -23.02 6.73 19.50
N LEU A 115 -22.41 7.48 20.42
CA LEU A 115 -20.98 7.34 20.71
C LEU A 115 -20.65 5.98 21.33
N SER A 116 -21.56 5.37 22.09
CA SER A 116 -21.37 4.00 22.62
C SER A 116 -21.27 2.97 21.48
N VAL A 117 -22.17 3.01 20.51
CA VAL A 117 -22.15 2.08 19.36
C VAL A 117 -20.86 2.22 18.55
N LEU A 118 -20.40 3.46 18.33
CA LEU A 118 -19.15 3.73 17.62
C LEU A 118 -17.90 3.33 18.43
N THR A 119 -17.91 3.53 19.74
CA THR A 119 -16.79 3.15 20.61
C THR A 119 -16.69 1.62 20.76
N TRP A 120 -17.83 0.92 20.74
CA TRP A 120 -17.88 -0.55 20.77
C TRP A 120 -17.33 -1.22 19.51
N SER A 121 -17.46 -0.57 18.34
CA SER A 121 -17.03 -1.12 17.05
C SER A 121 -15.53 -0.93 16.77
N ILE A 122 -14.85 -0.01 17.48
CA ILE A 122 -13.40 0.26 17.36
C ILE A 122 -12.56 -1.03 17.22
N PRO A 123 -12.67 -2.05 18.11
CA PRO A 123 -11.73 -3.18 18.05
C PRO A 123 -11.95 -4.07 16.82
N TRP A 124 -13.17 -4.08 16.27
CA TRP A 124 -13.46 -4.77 15.00
C TRP A 124 -12.84 -4.01 13.81
N VAL A 125 -12.93 -2.67 13.81
CA VAL A 125 -12.28 -1.82 12.80
C VAL A 125 -10.75 -1.96 12.88
N THR A 126 -10.16 -2.01 14.08
CA THR A 126 -8.72 -2.27 14.27
C THR A 126 -8.33 -3.60 13.62
N GLY A 127 -9.05 -4.69 13.92
CA GLY A 127 -8.77 -6.01 13.34
C GLY A 127 -8.87 -6.02 11.81
N ARG A 128 -9.79 -5.26 11.22
CA ARG A 128 -9.93 -5.13 9.75
C ARG A 128 -8.84 -4.26 9.11
N LEU A 129 -8.37 -3.20 9.78
CA LEU A 129 -7.19 -2.42 9.35
C LEU A 129 -5.93 -3.30 9.37
N GLU A 130 -5.70 -4.04 10.45
CA GLU A 130 -4.58 -5.00 10.53
C GLU A 130 -4.69 -6.09 9.47
N GLU A 131 -5.89 -6.64 9.23
CA GLU A 131 -6.10 -7.67 8.22
C GLU A 131 -5.86 -7.14 6.81
N ALA A 132 -6.26 -5.91 6.50
CA ALA A 132 -6.02 -5.28 5.20
C ALA A 132 -4.52 -5.06 4.94
N VAL A 133 -3.78 -4.57 5.95
CA VAL A 133 -2.31 -4.45 5.89
C VAL A 133 -1.66 -5.83 5.71
N ARG A 134 -2.11 -6.85 6.46
CA ARG A 134 -1.60 -8.22 6.29
C ARG A 134 -1.95 -8.80 4.91
N ARG A 135 -3.15 -8.58 4.36
CA ARG A 135 -3.54 -9.10 3.03
C ARG A 135 -2.68 -8.57 1.89
N GLN A 136 -2.11 -7.36 2.01
CA GLN A 136 -1.12 -6.84 1.06
C GLN A 136 0.23 -7.59 1.10
N VAL A 137 0.53 -8.30 2.19
CA VAL A 137 1.80 -9.01 2.44
C VAL A 137 1.63 -10.54 2.34
N ASP A 138 0.52 -11.07 2.89
CA ASP A 138 0.23 -12.48 3.15
C ASP A 138 -0.78 -13.09 2.16
N ALA A 139 -0.91 -12.54 0.95
CA ALA A 139 -1.59 -13.26 -0.13
C ALA A 139 -0.88 -14.62 -0.34
N LYS A 140 -1.61 -15.70 -0.05
CA LYS A 140 -1.04 -17.06 0.02
C LYS A 140 -0.47 -17.44 -1.34
N PRO A 141 0.76 -18.00 -1.42
CA PRO A 141 1.29 -18.48 -2.69
C PRO A 141 0.36 -19.54 -3.29
N SER A 142 0.22 -19.54 -4.62
CA SER A 142 -0.66 -20.41 -5.44
C SER A 142 -0.53 -21.93 -5.22
N SER A 143 0.41 -22.38 -4.39
CA SER A 143 0.75 -23.78 -4.09
C SER A 143 -0.37 -24.62 -3.48
N ARG A 144 -1.56 -24.05 -3.23
CA ARG A 144 -2.69 -24.72 -2.58
C ARG A 144 -3.82 -25.13 -3.52
N LYS A 145 -3.77 -24.82 -4.83
CA LYS A 145 -4.81 -25.28 -5.77
C LYS A 145 -4.56 -26.71 -6.28
N PRO A 146 -5.56 -27.60 -6.27
CA PRO A 146 -5.42 -28.93 -6.87
C PRO A 146 -5.00 -28.85 -8.34
N GLY A 147 -3.89 -29.51 -8.68
CA GLY A 147 -3.34 -29.53 -10.04
C GLY A 147 -2.23 -28.52 -10.32
N SER A 148 -1.87 -27.62 -9.38
CA SER A 148 -0.60 -26.90 -9.47
C SER A 148 0.58 -27.82 -9.12
N ILE A 149 1.73 -27.63 -9.78
CA ILE A 149 3.01 -28.25 -9.46
C ILE A 149 4.08 -27.16 -9.29
N GLN A 150 5.06 -27.42 -8.43
CA GLN A 150 6.29 -26.64 -8.38
C GLN A 150 7.30 -27.24 -9.35
N THR A 151 7.81 -26.42 -10.26
CA THR A 151 8.71 -26.82 -11.34
C THR A 151 10.05 -26.09 -11.23
N LEU A 152 11.11 -26.80 -11.63
CA LEU A 152 12.34 -26.23 -12.13
C LEU A 152 12.68 -27.03 -13.39
N ALA A 153 12.50 -26.41 -14.55
CA ALA A 153 12.77 -27.00 -15.85
C ALA A 153 13.63 -26.04 -16.65
N ILE A 154 14.79 -26.51 -17.12
CA ILE A 154 15.73 -25.76 -17.96
C ILE A 154 16.11 -26.70 -19.11
N LYS A 155 16.13 -26.16 -20.32
CA LYS A 155 16.48 -26.89 -21.54
C LYS A 155 17.93 -27.41 -21.43
N GLN A 156 18.12 -28.69 -21.74
CA GLN A 156 19.38 -29.42 -21.48
C GLN A 156 20.42 -29.30 -22.61
N ASP A 157 20.02 -28.70 -23.74
CA ASP A 157 20.86 -28.41 -24.92
C ASP A 157 21.69 -27.11 -24.78
N LEU A 158 21.46 -26.35 -23.71
CA LEU A 158 22.21 -25.13 -23.37
C LEU A 158 23.56 -25.46 -22.72
N SER A 159 24.55 -24.56 -22.86
CA SER A 159 25.82 -24.68 -22.11
C SER A 159 25.60 -24.66 -20.59
N GLU A 160 26.48 -25.35 -19.85
CA GLU A 160 26.37 -25.45 -18.38
C GLU A 160 26.38 -24.07 -17.71
N ASP A 161 27.23 -23.15 -18.17
CA ASP A 161 27.28 -21.77 -17.68
C ASP A 161 25.93 -21.04 -17.84
N LEU A 162 25.30 -21.16 -19.01
CA LEU A 162 23.99 -20.56 -19.29
C LEU A 162 22.88 -21.20 -18.45
N GLN A 163 22.93 -22.53 -18.21
CA GLN A 163 22.01 -23.20 -17.29
C GLN A 163 22.18 -22.70 -15.85
N VAL A 164 23.40 -22.40 -15.41
CA VAL A 164 23.72 -21.82 -14.10
C VAL A 164 23.20 -20.38 -14.00
N ASP A 165 23.43 -19.53 -14.99
CA ASP A 165 22.93 -18.15 -14.99
C ASP A 165 21.41 -18.08 -15.04
N ILE A 166 20.76 -18.88 -15.88
CA ILE A 166 19.29 -19.02 -15.89
C ILE A 166 18.80 -19.52 -14.53
N SER A 167 19.52 -20.44 -13.88
CA SER A 167 19.19 -20.92 -12.53
C SER A 167 19.33 -19.83 -11.45
N TRP A 168 20.31 -18.95 -11.55
CA TRP A 168 20.46 -17.83 -10.61
C TRP A 168 19.42 -16.74 -10.86
N LEU A 169 19.28 -16.27 -12.10
CA LEU A 169 18.34 -15.21 -12.46
C LEU A 169 16.89 -15.62 -12.16
N SER A 170 16.46 -16.82 -12.58
CA SER A 170 15.13 -17.32 -12.25
C SER A 170 14.90 -17.52 -10.74
N SER A 171 15.94 -17.85 -9.96
CA SER A 171 15.81 -17.90 -8.50
C SER A 171 15.70 -16.51 -7.88
N SER A 172 16.42 -15.52 -8.42
CA SER A 172 16.44 -14.16 -7.89
C SER A 172 15.12 -13.44 -8.20
N LEU A 173 14.58 -13.61 -9.40
CA LEU A 173 13.25 -13.12 -9.78
C LEU A 173 12.16 -13.62 -8.83
N LEU A 174 12.08 -14.93 -8.56
CA LEU A 174 11.07 -15.51 -7.64
C LEU A 174 11.32 -15.22 -6.15
N ARG A 175 12.47 -14.65 -5.78
CA ARG A 175 12.82 -14.31 -4.38
C ARG A 175 12.71 -12.82 -4.09
N LEU A 176 12.91 -11.97 -5.09
CA LEU A 176 12.96 -10.52 -4.97
C LEU A 176 11.71 -9.82 -5.52
N THR A 177 10.84 -10.55 -6.23
CA THR A 177 9.52 -10.08 -6.68
C THR A 177 8.41 -10.91 -6.07
N ASN A 178 7.17 -10.46 -6.20
CA ASN A 178 5.99 -11.18 -5.73
C ASN A 178 5.52 -12.33 -6.65
N ALA A 179 6.33 -12.71 -7.65
CA ALA A 179 6.00 -13.77 -8.61
C ALA A 179 5.97 -15.16 -7.95
N ASP A 180 4.93 -15.93 -8.27
CA ASP A 180 4.82 -17.33 -7.86
C ASP A 180 5.43 -18.29 -8.90
N GLY A 181 5.51 -17.87 -10.17
CA GLY A 181 6.13 -18.63 -11.26
C GLY A 181 6.55 -17.76 -12.44
N LEU A 182 7.39 -18.33 -13.30
CA LEU A 182 7.92 -17.71 -14.51
C LEU A 182 8.18 -18.71 -15.63
N ALA A 183 8.22 -18.20 -16.86
CA ALA A 183 8.68 -18.90 -18.04
C ALA A 183 9.54 -17.98 -18.92
N ILE A 184 10.52 -18.57 -19.60
CA ILE A 184 11.42 -17.90 -20.55
C ILE A 184 11.23 -18.60 -21.89
N TRP A 185 10.84 -17.85 -22.91
CA TRP A 185 10.72 -18.32 -24.29
C TRP A 185 11.71 -17.57 -25.18
N ASN A 186 12.34 -18.29 -26.10
CA ASN A 186 13.32 -17.76 -27.04
C ASN A 186 13.23 -18.51 -28.38
N GLU A 187 13.25 -17.79 -29.49
CA GLU A 187 13.36 -18.32 -30.86
C GLU A 187 12.56 -19.60 -31.15
N GLY A 188 11.27 -19.63 -30.75
CA GLY A 188 10.39 -20.77 -31.02
C GLY A 188 10.31 -21.84 -29.92
N SER A 189 11.08 -21.74 -28.82
CA SER A 189 11.03 -22.72 -27.73
C SER A 189 11.10 -22.13 -26.32
N ALA A 190 10.45 -22.79 -25.37
CA ALA A 190 10.54 -22.53 -23.95
C ALA A 190 11.88 -23.04 -23.40
N ILE A 191 12.77 -22.10 -23.04
CA ILE A 191 14.09 -22.38 -22.48
C ILE A 191 14.00 -22.77 -20.99
N CYS A 192 13.10 -22.12 -20.24
CA CYS A 192 12.99 -22.33 -18.80
C CYS A 192 11.56 -22.16 -18.30
N SER A 193 11.18 -22.97 -17.32
CA SER A 193 9.99 -22.77 -16.50
C SER A 193 10.32 -23.02 -15.03
N ARG A 194 9.95 -22.09 -14.15
CA ARG A 194 10.27 -22.19 -12.73
C ARG A 194 9.14 -21.65 -11.85
N GLY A 195 8.99 -22.24 -10.67
CA GLY A 195 7.98 -21.85 -9.70
C GLY A 195 6.68 -22.63 -9.93
N ILE A 196 5.54 -22.01 -9.68
CA ILE A 196 4.24 -22.69 -9.62
C ILE A 196 3.54 -22.61 -10.98
N VAL A 197 3.34 -23.77 -11.61
CA VAL A 197 2.60 -23.93 -12.88
C VAL A 197 1.43 -24.89 -12.71
N LYS A 198 0.41 -24.74 -13.54
CA LYS A 198 -0.67 -25.70 -13.69
C LYS A 198 -0.18 -26.92 -14.47
N ARG A 199 -0.39 -28.12 -13.93
CA ARG A 199 -0.06 -29.37 -14.62
C ARG A 199 -0.94 -29.53 -15.86
N LEU A 200 -0.31 -29.61 -17.04
CA LEU A 200 -1.00 -29.96 -18.28
C LEU A 200 -1.45 -31.43 -18.24
N LYS A 201 -2.71 -31.69 -18.61
CA LYS A 201 -3.23 -33.06 -18.73
C LYS A 201 -2.66 -33.71 -20.00
N GLY A 202 -2.23 -34.97 -19.90
CA GLY A 202 -1.66 -35.73 -21.02
C GLY A 202 -0.14 -35.70 -21.11
N PHE A 203 0.54 -34.80 -20.38
CA PHE A 203 1.99 -34.78 -20.27
C PHE A 203 2.46 -35.55 -19.02
N ALA A 204 3.60 -36.22 -19.13
CA ALA A 204 4.21 -36.91 -18.00
C ALA A 204 4.83 -35.91 -17.00
N ALA A 205 5.19 -36.39 -15.81
CA ALA A 205 5.88 -35.55 -14.82
C ALA A 205 7.39 -35.53 -15.09
N GLY A 206 7.97 -34.34 -15.25
CA GLY A 206 9.40 -34.14 -15.47
C GLY A 206 9.69 -32.76 -16.06
N ALA A 207 10.93 -32.28 -15.95
CA ALA A 207 11.33 -30.98 -16.46
C ALA A 207 11.09 -30.85 -17.97
N GLU A 208 11.56 -31.84 -18.74
CA GLU A 208 11.45 -31.88 -20.20
C GLU A 208 9.99 -31.83 -20.68
N PHE A 209 9.10 -32.60 -20.05
CA PHE A 209 7.67 -32.61 -20.37
C PHE A 209 6.95 -31.29 -20.06
N VAL A 210 7.44 -30.49 -19.12
CA VAL A 210 6.90 -29.14 -18.88
C VAL A 210 7.31 -28.19 -20.02
N LEU A 211 8.54 -28.28 -20.52
CA LEU A 211 9.00 -27.47 -21.65
C LEU A 211 8.29 -27.87 -22.95
N GLN A 212 8.24 -29.18 -23.27
CA GLN A 212 7.47 -29.69 -24.41
C GLN A 212 5.98 -29.31 -24.34
N GLY A 213 5.40 -29.30 -23.13
CA GLY A 213 4.03 -28.88 -22.89
C GLY A 213 3.82 -27.38 -23.01
N LEU A 214 4.82 -26.56 -22.69
CA LEU A 214 4.83 -25.13 -22.95
C LEU A 214 4.94 -24.87 -24.47
N ASP A 215 5.88 -25.50 -25.18
CA ASP A 215 6.05 -25.36 -26.63
C ASP A 215 4.77 -25.70 -27.41
N ALA A 216 4.05 -26.75 -27.00
CA ALA A 216 2.79 -27.17 -27.60
C ALA A 216 1.59 -26.22 -27.32
N VAL A 217 1.76 -25.21 -26.46
CA VAL A 217 0.67 -24.38 -25.92
C VAL A 217 0.95 -22.88 -26.07
N TRP A 218 2.21 -22.47 -26.06
CA TRP A 218 2.65 -21.09 -25.95
C TRP A 218 3.68 -20.76 -27.03
N THR A 219 3.19 -20.13 -28.08
CA THR A 219 3.97 -19.55 -29.17
C THR A 219 3.68 -18.04 -29.20
N PRO A 220 4.36 -17.23 -28.35
CA PRO A 220 4.27 -15.78 -28.47
C PRO A 220 4.77 -15.34 -29.86
N GLY A 221 4.30 -14.18 -30.32
CA GLY A 221 4.79 -13.60 -31.57
C GLY A 221 6.27 -13.23 -31.49
N SER A 222 6.91 -12.99 -32.63
CA SER A 222 8.29 -12.47 -32.69
C SER A 222 8.41 -11.04 -32.17
N ASP A 223 7.30 -10.31 -32.08
CA ASP A 223 7.28 -8.89 -31.79
C ASP A 223 7.65 -8.63 -30.31
N PRO A 224 8.56 -7.68 -30.03
CA PRO A 224 8.94 -7.35 -28.67
C PRO A 224 7.77 -6.61 -27.98
N VAL A 225 7.23 -7.20 -26.91
CA VAL A 225 6.16 -6.62 -26.10
C VAL A 225 6.63 -6.49 -24.67
N ASP A 226 6.51 -5.28 -24.13
CA ASP A 226 6.71 -4.95 -22.72
C ASP A 226 5.37 -4.54 -22.11
N GLY A 227 4.94 -5.22 -21.05
CA GLY A 227 3.74 -4.79 -20.34
C GLY A 227 3.34 -5.68 -19.18
N TYR A 228 2.36 -5.23 -18.41
CA TYR A 228 1.87 -5.93 -17.24
C TYR A 228 0.36 -5.78 -17.03
N CYS A 229 -0.21 -6.70 -16.26
CA CYS A 229 -1.55 -6.63 -15.72
C CYS A 229 -1.49 -6.85 -14.21
N ALA A 230 -2.26 -6.06 -13.47
CA ALA A 230 -2.25 -6.05 -12.02
C ALA A 230 -3.42 -6.82 -11.40
N THR A 231 -4.41 -7.21 -12.20
CA THR A 231 -5.67 -7.81 -11.77
C THR A 231 -6.11 -8.88 -12.76
N ARG A 232 -7.00 -9.75 -12.29
CA ARG A 232 -7.57 -10.84 -13.07
C ARG A 232 -8.30 -10.39 -14.33
N ARG A 233 -8.95 -9.22 -14.33
CA ARG A 233 -9.59 -8.65 -15.54
C ARG A 233 -8.55 -8.05 -16.49
N GLY A 234 -7.48 -7.45 -15.99
CA GLY A 234 -6.31 -7.10 -16.80
C GLY A 234 -5.65 -8.32 -17.46
N LEU A 235 -5.66 -9.48 -16.80
CA LEU A 235 -5.21 -10.76 -17.36
C LEU A 235 -6.16 -11.30 -18.46
N GLU A 236 -7.46 -11.01 -18.37
CA GLU A 236 -8.47 -11.34 -19.40
C GLU A 236 -8.38 -10.39 -20.62
N ALA A 237 -7.95 -9.14 -20.41
CA ALA A 237 -7.65 -8.17 -21.47
C ALA A 237 -6.24 -8.32 -22.09
N PHE A 238 -5.37 -9.13 -21.49
CA PHE A 238 -4.00 -9.33 -21.94
C PHE A 238 -3.98 -9.91 -23.38
N PRO A 239 -3.15 -9.39 -24.30
CA PRO A 239 -3.18 -9.83 -25.69
C PRO A 239 -3.02 -11.35 -25.84
N GLU A 240 -3.84 -11.94 -26.71
CA GLU A 240 -3.84 -13.39 -26.93
C GLU A 240 -2.45 -13.90 -27.35
N LYS A 241 -2.13 -15.14 -26.96
CA LYS A 241 -0.86 -15.85 -27.23
C LYS A 241 0.38 -15.33 -26.47
N LEU A 242 0.40 -14.10 -25.95
CA LEU A 242 1.56 -13.59 -25.19
C LEU A 242 1.79 -14.33 -23.87
N LEU A 243 0.73 -14.79 -23.20
CA LEU A 243 0.82 -15.57 -21.96
C LEU A 243 0.54 -17.07 -22.18
N PRO A 244 1.22 -17.97 -21.44
CA PRO A 244 0.99 -19.41 -21.50
C PRO A 244 -0.31 -19.82 -20.75
N GLN A 245 -1.47 -19.34 -21.20
CA GLN A 245 -2.75 -19.40 -20.46
C GLN A 245 -3.14 -20.80 -19.94
N ARG A 246 -2.82 -21.89 -20.66
CA ARG A 246 -3.15 -23.26 -20.18
C ARG A 246 -2.23 -23.76 -19.06
N VAL A 247 -1.04 -23.15 -18.91
CA VAL A 247 -0.01 -23.45 -17.90
C VAL A 247 -0.10 -22.49 -16.70
N LEU A 248 -0.75 -21.34 -16.84
CA LEU A 248 -1.06 -20.46 -15.70
C LEU A 248 -1.96 -21.18 -14.67
N PRO A 249 -1.64 -21.08 -13.36
CA PRO A 249 -2.56 -21.46 -12.28
C PRO A 249 -3.92 -20.77 -12.38
N GLY A 250 -5.00 -21.44 -11.93
CA GLY A 250 -6.37 -20.90 -12.01
C GLY A 250 -6.67 -19.78 -10.99
N ASP A 251 -5.71 -19.46 -10.12
CA ASP A 251 -5.61 -18.31 -9.23
C ASP A 251 -4.66 -17.23 -9.73
N THR A 252 -4.05 -17.31 -10.92
CA THR A 252 -3.27 -16.17 -11.42
C THR A 252 -4.15 -14.92 -11.46
N GLU A 253 -3.70 -13.87 -10.75
CA GLU A 253 -4.37 -12.57 -10.64
C GLU A 253 -3.52 -11.44 -11.22
N SER A 254 -2.23 -11.65 -11.46
CA SER A 254 -1.37 -10.69 -12.16
C SER A 254 -0.26 -11.37 -12.94
N ALA A 255 0.20 -10.73 -14.02
CA ALA A 255 1.28 -11.19 -14.88
C ALA A 255 2.03 -10.01 -15.51
N ILE A 256 3.29 -10.23 -15.86
CA ILE A 256 4.18 -9.27 -16.53
C ILE A 256 4.96 -9.99 -17.62
N ILE A 257 5.13 -9.33 -18.76
CA ILE A 257 5.96 -9.74 -19.88
C ILE A 257 7.04 -8.69 -20.11
N LYS A 258 8.30 -9.13 -20.26
CA LYS A 258 9.41 -8.30 -20.72
C LYS A 258 10.03 -8.92 -21.96
N PRO A 259 10.34 -8.14 -23.00
CA PRO A 259 11.01 -8.64 -24.20
C PRO A 259 12.48 -8.96 -23.88
N LEU A 260 13.03 -9.98 -24.52
CA LEU A 260 14.46 -10.29 -24.47
C LEU A 260 15.17 -9.59 -25.64
N PRO A 261 16.30 -8.89 -25.41
CA PRO A 261 17.15 -8.41 -26.50
C PRO A 261 17.56 -9.55 -27.42
N GLY A 262 17.23 -9.46 -28.71
CA GLY A 262 17.46 -10.52 -29.71
C GLY A 262 16.24 -11.35 -30.08
N GLY A 263 15.12 -11.11 -29.40
CA GLY A 263 13.90 -11.88 -29.57
C GLY A 263 13.70 -12.84 -28.40
N GLY A 264 12.43 -13.13 -28.13
CA GLY A 264 12.01 -13.89 -26.96
C GLY A 264 11.34 -13.03 -25.88
N HIS A 265 10.76 -13.70 -24.89
CA HIS A 265 10.00 -13.06 -23.82
C HIS A 265 10.24 -13.75 -22.48
N LEU A 266 10.44 -12.94 -21.45
CA LEU A 266 10.41 -13.34 -20.05
C LEU A 266 9.01 -13.04 -19.49
N VAL A 267 8.28 -14.07 -19.05
CA VAL A 267 6.95 -13.93 -18.45
C VAL A 267 7.00 -14.36 -16.98
N LEU A 268 6.47 -13.52 -16.09
CA LEU A 268 6.24 -13.86 -14.67
C LEU A 268 4.76 -13.74 -14.35
N TRP A 269 4.27 -14.52 -13.38
CA TRP A 269 2.89 -14.46 -12.90
C TRP A 269 2.79 -14.65 -11.39
N SER A 270 1.68 -14.21 -10.82
CA SER A 270 1.39 -14.34 -9.39
C SER A 270 -0.10 -14.61 -9.15
N ALA A 271 -0.42 -15.37 -8.10
CA ALA A 271 -1.78 -15.42 -7.56
C ALA A 271 -2.11 -14.24 -6.64
N ARG A 272 -1.19 -13.28 -6.48
CA ARG A 272 -1.45 -12.00 -5.83
C ARG A 272 -1.96 -11.01 -6.87
N PRO A 273 -2.99 -10.20 -6.57
CA PRO A 273 -3.24 -9.00 -7.34
C PRO A 273 -2.11 -8.00 -7.06
N ARG A 274 -1.83 -7.13 -8.03
CA ARG A 274 -0.90 -5.99 -7.93
C ARG A 274 0.55 -6.38 -7.61
N ALA A 275 0.93 -7.62 -7.95
CA ALA A 275 2.25 -8.18 -7.67
C ALA A 275 3.40 -7.39 -8.29
N PHE A 276 3.13 -6.68 -9.40
CA PHE A 276 4.10 -5.95 -10.21
C PHE A 276 3.80 -4.42 -10.31
N ASP A 277 2.90 -3.88 -9.47
CA ASP A 277 2.59 -2.43 -9.45
C ASP A 277 3.81 -1.57 -9.05
N LYS A 278 4.78 -2.16 -8.35
CA LYS A 278 6.04 -1.50 -7.99
C LYS A 278 6.96 -1.38 -9.21
N GLU A 279 7.24 -0.16 -9.61
CA GLU A 279 8.21 0.19 -10.65
C GLU A 279 9.59 -0.45 -10.40
N ALA A 280 10.05 -0.46 -9.14
CA ALA A 280 11.27 -1.15 -8.70
C ALA A 280 11.31 -2.64 -9.10
N ASP A 281 10.19 -3.36 -8.89
CA ASP A 281 10.09 -4.78 -9.24
C ASP A 281 10.11 -4.95 -10.77
N ARG A 282 9.47 -4.05 -11.53
CA ARG A 282 9.44 -4.10 -13.01
C ARG A 282 10.81 -3.78 -13.63
N LEU A 283 11.52 -2.78 -13.10
CA LEU A 283 12.90 -2.46 -13.48
C LEU A 283 13.85 -3.62 -13.16
N TRP A 284 13.69 -4.29 -12.01
CA TRP A 284 14.46 -5.51 -11.70
C TRP A 284 14.21 -6.62 -12.73
N ILE A 285 12.95 -6.86 -13.11
CA ILE A 285 12.59 -7.86 -14.13
C ILE A 285 13.14 -7.46 -15.51
N GLN A 286 13.10 -6.18 -15.88
CA GLN A 286 13.65 -5.65 -17.13
C GLN A 286 15.18 -5.81 -17.20
N ASN A 287 15.90 -5.49 -16.11
CA ASN A 287 17.35 -5.69 -16.01
C ASN A 287 17.75 -7.17 -16.13
N ALA A 288 16.93 -8.07 -15.57
CA ALA A 288 17.12 -9.52 -15.72
C ALA A 288 16.82 -9.99 -17.15
N ALA A 289 15.76 -9.47 -17.80
CA ALA A 289 15.44 -9.74 -19.20
C ALA A 289 16.57 -9.27 -20.14
N ALA A 290 17.12 -8.07 -19.90
CA ALA A 290 18.25 -7.53 -20.65
C ALA A 290 19.50 -8.43 -20.52
N LYS A 291 19.84 -8.87 -19.30
CA LYS A 291 20.95 -9.82 -19.09
C LYS A 291 20.69 -11.17 -19.76
N LEU A 292 19.47 -11.71 -19.67
CA LEU A 292 19.11 -12.97 -20.34
C LEU A 292 19.26 -12.88 -21.86
N GLY A 293 18.80 -11.79 -22.49
CA GLY A 293 19.01 -11.58 -23.93
C GLY A 293 20.49 -11.44 -24.29
N GLY A 294 21.27 -10.70 -23.50
CA GLY A 294 22.73 -10.60 -23.68
C GLY A 294 23.47 -11.94 -23.57
N LEU A 295 23.01 -12.84 -22.69
CA LEU A 295 23.56 -14.21 -22.54
C LEU A 295 23.12 -15.16 -23.66
N LEU A 296 21.92 -14.99 -24.21
CA LEU A 296 21.37 -15.85 -25.29
C LEU A 296 21.84 -15.42 -26.68
N HIS A 297 21.91 -14.11 -26.93
CA HIS A 297 22.09 -13.50 -28.26
C HIS A 297 23.35 -12.65 -28.39
N GLY A 298 24.11 -12.49 -27.30
CA GLY A 298 25.32 -11.67 -27.24
C GLY A 298 25.05 -10.18 -26.95
N PRO A 299 26.10 -9.42 -26.58
CA PRO A 299 25.97 -8.06 -26.03
C PRO A 299 25.59 -6.97 -27.04
N LYS A 300 25.51 -7.29 -28.33
CA LYS A 300 25.04 -6.38 -29.39
C LYS A 300 23.53 -6.43 -29.60
N SER A 301 22.86 -7.36 -28.93
CA SER A 301 21.43 -7.56 -29.03
C SER A 301 20.70 -6.51 -28.20
N THR A 302 19.77 -5.76 -28.80
CA THR A 302 19.00 -4.71 -28.14
C THR A 302 17.50 -4.88 -28.41
N VAL A 303 16.68 -4.50 -27.43
CA VAL A 303 15.25 -4.26 -27.66
C VAL A 303 15.13 -2.87 -28.33
N PRO A 304 14.25 -2.67 -29.32
CA PRO A 304 14.06 -1.34 -29.92
C PRO A 304 13.57 -0.31 -28.89
N ASP A 305 14.15 0.89 -28.88
CA ASP A 305 13.80 2.00 -27.96
C ASP A 305 12.33 2.47 -28.08
N THR A 306 11.61 2.00 -29.10
CA THR A 306 10.18 2.28 -29.33
C THR A 306 9.23 1.39 -28.53
N VAL A 307 9.72 0.36 -27.84
CA VAL A 307 8.89 -0.56 -27.05
C VAL A 307 8.61 0.07 -25.69
N MET A 308 7.41 0.62 -25.52
CA MET A 308 6.94 1.22 -24.27
C MET A 308 6.37 0.14 -23.34
N GLU A 309 6.55 0.30 -22.02
CA GLU A 309 5.87 -0.53 -21.01
C GLU A 309 4.37 -0.16 -20.97
N GLU A 310 3.50 -1.10 -21.33
CA GLU A 310 2.05 -0.91 -21.28
C GLU A 310 1.41 -1.55 -20.03
N CYS A 311 0.52 -0.82 -19.36
CA CYS A 311 -0.39 -1.39 -18.37
C CYS A 311 -1.68 -1.80 -19.10
N PHE A 312 -1.91 -3.11 -19.28
CA PHE A 312 -3.06 -3.58 -20.06
C PHE A 312 -4.42 -3.25 -19.41
N GLU A 313 -4.46 -2.91 -18.12
CA GLU A 313 -5.67 -2.40 -17.45
C GLU A 313 -6.10 -1.03 -17.96
N ASP A 314 -5.17 -0.18 -18.39
CA ASP A 314 -5.49 1.17 -18.87
C ASP A 314 -6.21 1.13 -20.23
N THR A 315 -6.21 -0.02 -20.90
CA THR A 315 -7.00 -0.29 -22.12
C THR A 315 -8.46 -0.67 -21.83
N LEU A 316 -8.81 -0.98 -20.58
CA LEU A 316 -10.18 -1.28 -20.19
C LEU A 316 -11.03 0.01 -20.17
N PRO A 317 -12.35 -0.08 -20.41
CA PRO A 317 -13.23 1.08 -20.32
C PRO A 317 -13.16 1.71 -18.92
N LEU A 318 -13.08 3.04 -18.83
CA LEU A 318 -12.85 3.78 -17.57
C LEU A 318 -13.78 3.37 -16.40
N LEU A 319 -15.05 3.07 -16.68
CA LEU A 319 -16.01 2.60 -15.67
C LEU A 319 -15.63 1.23 -15.08
N VAL A 320 -15.07 0.34 -15.90
CA VAL A 320 -14.59 -0.99 -15.50
C VAL A 320 -13.26 -0.86 -14.75
N ALA A 321 -12.36 0.01 -15.22
CA ALA A 321 -11.10 0.30 -14.55
C ALA A 321 -11.29 0.93 -13.16
N GLU A 322 -12.28 1.83 -12.99
CA GLU A 322 -12.65 2.36 -11.67
C GLU A 322 -13.26 1.28 -10.76
N GLU A 323 -14.19 0.44 -11.27
CA GLU A 323 -14.71 -0.72 -10.53
C GLU A 323 -13.59 -1.68 -10.09
N ASP A 324 -12.59 -1.96 -10.94
CA ASP A 324 -11.51 -2.91 -10.63
C ASP A 324 -10.47 -2.34 -9.67
N ALA A 325 -10.18 -1.04 -9.78
CA ALA A 325 -9.39 -0.33 -8.78
C ALA A 325 -10.09 -0.27 -7.42
N GLU A 326 -11.43 -0.33 -7.39
CA GLU A 326 -12.26 -0.29 -6.18
C GLU A 326 -12.57 -1.68 -5.60
N ALA A 327 -12.73 -2.71 -6.44
CA ALA A 327 -13.01 -4.09 -6.03
C ALA A 327 -11.75 -4.90 -5.65
N SER A 328 -10.60 -4.60 -6.26
CA SER A 328 -9.31 -5.22 -5.93
C SER A 328 -8.67 -4.62 -4.67
N ARG A 329 -8.94 -3.36 -4.35
CA ARG A 329 -8.38 -2.67 -3.18
C ARG A 329 -9.35 -2.80 -2.01
N ASP A 330 -8.98 -3.57 -0.98
CA ASP A 330 -9.75 -3.62 0.28
C ASP A 330 -10.03 -2.17 0.74
N PRO A 331 -11.30 -1.77 0.98
CA PRO A 331 -11.64 -0.40 1.36
C PRO A 331 -10.86 0.09 2.58
N PHE A 332 -10.45 -0.82 3.48
CA PHE A 332 -9.61 -0.52 4.63
C PHE A 332 -8.18 -0.11 4.25
N ALA A 333 -7.64 -0.60 3.14
CA ALA A 333 -6.35 -0.17 2.61
C ALA A 333 -6.44 1.11 1.77
N ARG A 334 -7.51 1.28 0.97
CA ARG A 334 -7.70 2.50 0.15
C ARG A 334 -7.98 3.73 1.01
N PHE A 335 -8.80 3.57 2.05
CA PHE A 335 -9.21 4.65 2.93
C PHE A 335 -8.53 4.58 4.31
N ASP A 336 -7.36 3.92 4.41
CA ASP A 336 -6.63 3.70 5.67
C ASP A 336 -6.51 4.99 6.50
N LEU A 337 -6.05 6.09 5.90
CA LEU A 337 -5.93 7.38 6.58
C LEU A 337 -7.30 7.96 6.99
N GLN A 338 -8.33 7.92 6.14
CA GLN A 338 -9.65 8.43 6.52
C GLN A 338 -10.26 7.60 7.66
N ILE A 339 -10.12 6.27 7.63
CA ILE A 339 -10.64 5.36 8.66
C ILE A 339 -9.90 5.58 9.98
N ARG A 340 -8.57 5.78 9.95
CA ARG A 340 -7.76 6.10 11.14
C ARG A 340 -8.12 7.43 11.78
N VAL A 341 -8.44 8.44 10.98
CA VAL A 341 -8.80 9.80 11.44
C VAL A 341 -10.28 9.90 11.88
N ALA A 342 -11.16 9.02 11.39
CA ALA A 342 -12.60 9.11 11.63
C ALA A 342 -13.01 9.16 13.13
N PRO A 343 -12.45 8.35 14.06
CA PRO A 343 -12.78 8.45 15.48
C PRO A 343 -12.44 9.82 16.07
N THR A 344 -11.32 10.44 15.65
CA THR A 344 -10.95 11.79 16.08
C THR A 344 -11.98 12.82 15.63
N ILE A 345 -12.40 12.78 14.36
CA ILE A 345 -13.41 13.70 13.83
C ILE A 345 -14.74 13.53 14.58
N VAL A 346 -15.22 12.29 14.75
CA VAL A 346 -16.51 12.05 15.42
C VAL A 346 -16.46 12.40 16.91
N GLY A 347 -15.35 12.09 17.60
CA GLY A 347 -15.15 12.47 19.00
C GLY A 347 -15.12 13.99 19.19
N VAL A 348 -14.40 14.73 18.34
CA VAL A 348 -14.39 16.20 18.37
C VAL A 348 -15.77 16.79 18.07
N MET A 349 -16.51 16.25 17.08
CA MET A 349 -17.89 16.68 16.81
C MET A 349 -18.82 16.38 17.99
N GLY A 350 -18.69 15.22 18.64
CA GLY A 350 -19.44 14.86 19.84
C GLY A 350 -19.19 15.82 21.00
N LEU A 351 -17.93 16.20 21.26
CA LEU A 351 -17.58 17.23 22.23
C LEU A 351 -18.17 18.60 21.85
N GLY A 352 -18.14 18.98 20.58
CA GLY A 352 -18.76 20.21 20.08
C GLY A 352 -20.28 20.25 20.34
N VAL A 353 -20.98 19.16 20.05
CA VAL A 353 -22.42 19.02 20.34
C VAL A 353 -22.70 19.10 21.83
N LEU A 354 -21.89 18.47 22.69
CA LEU A 354 -22.04 18.56 24.15
C LEU A 354 -21.84 19.98 24.68
N ILE A 355 -20.79 20.67 24.23
CA ILE A 355 -20.51 22.05 24.63
C ILE A 355 -21.66 22.96 24.19
N PHE A 356 -22.15 22.81 22.96
CA PHE A 356 -23.28 23.58 22.46
C PHE A 356 -24.57 23.28 23.23
N ASN A 357 -24.90 22.00 23.48
CA ASN A 357 -26.07 21.59 24.24
C ASN A 357 -26.02 22.12 25.68
N ARG A 358 -24.84 22.07 26.33
CA ARG A 358 -24.61 22.58 27.68
C ARG A 358 -24.69 24.09 27.76
N GLN A 359 -24.14 24.82 26.78
CA GLN A 359 -24.27 26.27 26.68
C GLN A 359 -25.74 26.68 26.46
N ALA A 360 -26.43 26.05 25.51
CA ALA A 360 -27.84 26.30 25.24
C ALA A 360 -28.72 26.06 26.48
N LEU A 361 -28.47 24.98 27.24
CA LEU A 361 -29.12 24.74 28.53
C LEU A 361 -28.86 25.87 29.53
N VAL A 362 -27.61 26.30 29.71
CA VAL A 362 -27.24 27.39 30.64
C VAL A 362 -27.92 28.71 30.29
N PHE A 363 -28.00 29.07 29.00
CA PHE A 363 -28.67 30.29 28.54
C PHE A 363 -30.20 30.17 28.44
N SER A 364 -30.77 28.96 28.51
CA SER A 364 -32.22 28.74 28.55
C SER A 364 -32.82 29.10 29.91
N GLU A 365 -34.12 29.40 29.95
CA GLU A 365 -34.82 29.70 31.20
C GLU A 365 -34.86 28.50 32.17
N ALA A 366 -34.69 27.27 31.66
CA ALA A 366 -34.65 26.06 32.47
C ALA A 366 -33.48 26.04 33.47
N SER A 367 -32.36 26.72 33.17
CA SER A 367 -31.21 26.78 34.10
C SER A 367 -31.53 27.49 35.42
N ARG A 368 -32.56 28.35 35.44
CA ARG A 368 -32.99 29.11 36.62
C ARG A 368 -33.58 28.21 37.73
N MET A 369 -34.02 26.99 37.41
CA MET A 369 -34.51 26.02 38.41
C MET A 369 -33.43 24.99 38.84
N GLY A 370 -32.19 25.18 38.39
CA GLY A 370 -31.10 24.22 38.59
C GLY A 370 -31.02 23.15 37.49
N VAL A 371 -29.87 22.48 37.40
CA VAL A 371 -29.64 21.45 36.39
C VAL A 371 -29.97 20.08 36.97
N ASP A 372 -30.86 19.33 36.32
CA ASP A 372 -31.20 17.94 36.66
C ASP A 372 -29.93 17.08 36.80
N PRO A 373 -29.71 16.38 37.94
CA PRO A 373 -28.65 15.39 38.07
C PRO A 373 -28.63 14.31 36.99
N ALA A 374 -29.77 13.99 36.36
CA ALA A 374 -29.81 13.07 35.21
C ALA A 374 -29.24 13.66 33.91
N GLN A 375 -29.34 14.98 33.71
CA GLN A 375 -28.66 15.68 32.61
C GLN A 375 -27.15 15.55 32.76
N THR A 376 -26.61 15.91 33.93
CA THR A 376 -25.15 15.93 34.15
C THR A 376 -24.54 14.52 34.07
N ARG A 377 -25.28 13.47 34.46
CA ARG A 377 -24.88 12.07 34.26
C ARG A 377 -24.83 11.68 32.78
N ALA A 378 -25.79 12.11 31.96
CA ALA A 378 -25.79 11.87 30.52
C ALA A 378 -24.65 12.62 29.81
N ASP A 379 -24.44 13.90 30.16
CA ASP A 379 -23.34 14.73 29.65
C ASP A 379 -21.98 14.09 29.94
N LEU A 380 -21.78 13.56 31.16
CA LEU A 380 -20.55 12.87 31.55
C LEU A 380 -20.30 11.61 30.70
N CYS A 381 -21.33 10.77 30.53
CA CYS A 381 -21.20 9.53 29.74
C CYS A 381 -20.84 9.84 28.28
N ALA A 382 -21.55 10.78 27.66
CA ALA A 382 -21.26 11.21 26.29
C ALA A 382 -19.85 11.83 26.17
N GLY A 383 -19.43 12.65 27.15
CA GLY A 383 -18.10 13.27 27.17
C GLY A 383 -16.96 12.26 27.28
N VAL A 384 -17.08 11.27 28.16
CA VAL A 384 -16.08 10.19 28.32
C VAL A 384 -15.97 9.37 27.03
N LEU A 385 -17.08 9.02 26.38
CA LEU A 385 -17.08 8.30 25.11
C LEU A 385 -16.47 9.14 23.97
N ALA A 386 -16.80 10.43 23.90
CA ALA A 386 -16.24 11.33 22.90
C ALA A 386 -14.71 11.48 23.05
N ILE A 387 -14.22 11.66 24.28
CA ILE A 387 -12.77 11.69 24.58
C ILE A 387 -12.11 10.36 24.22
N THR A 388 -12.75 9.22 24.50
CA THR A 388 -12.24 7.89 24.16
C THR A 388 -12.05 7.74 22.64
N LEU A 389 -13.01 8.20 21.84
CA LEU A 389 -12.93 8.24 20.37
C LEU A 389 -11.79 9.15 19.88
N VAL A 390 -11.61 10.34 20.49
CA VAL A 390 -10.49 11.24 20.17
C VAL A 390 -9.14 10.58 20.44
N LEU A 391 -8.94 10.02 21.65
CA LEU A 391 -7.69 9.37 22.02
C LEU A 391 -7.40 8.16 21.14
N GLN A 392 -8.40 7.33 20.83
CA GLN A 392 -8.22 6.18 19.96
C GLN A 392 -7.82 6.58 18.53
N GLY A 393 -8.47 7.59 17.96
CA GLY A 393 -8.12 8.08 16.62
C GLY A 393 -6.73 8.70 16.57
N LEU A 394 -6.30 9.39 17.62
CA LEU A 394 -4.92 9.87 17.75
C LEU A 394 -3.90 8.72 17.84
N VAL A 395 -4.20 7.65 18.57
CA VAL A 395 -3.37 6.43 18.59
C VAL A 395 -3.28 5.82 17.18
N TRP A 396 -4.41 5.63 16.50
CA TRP A 396 -4.44 5.10 15.12
C TRP A 396 -3.67 5.96 14.11
N VAL A 397 -3.70 7.29 14.26
CA VAL A 397 -2.90 8.21 13.45
C VAL A 397 -1.42 8.14 13.81
N SER A 398 -1.06 8.02 15.08
CA SER A 398 0.35 7.84 15.51
C SER A 398 0.96 6.53 14.99
N GLU A 399 0.12 5.53 14.73
CA GLU A 399 0.48 4.23 14.14
C GLU A 399 0.48 4.24 12.60
N THR A 400 0.18 5.37 11.94
CA THR A 400 0.37 5.46 10.49
C THR A 400 1.86 5.36 10.17
N PRO A 401 2.26 4.50 9.22
CA PRO A 401 3.64 4.51 8.74
C PRO A 401 3.96 5.90 8.18
N LYS A 402 4.82 6.66 8.88
CA LYS A 402 5.33 7.93 8.36
C LYS A 402 5.97 7.64 7.01
N ALA A 403 5.58 8.38 5.98
CA ALA A 403 6.25 8.30 4.68
C ALA A 403 7.76 8.51 4.90
N PRO A 404 8.63 7.71 4.27
CA PRO A 404 10.06 7.88 4.44
C PRO A 404 10.44 9.29 4.01
N ASP A 405 11.17 9.99 4.88
CA ASP A 405 11.75 11.29 4.57
C ASP A 405 12.93 11.03 3.62
N VAL A 406 12.73 11.26 2.32
CA VAL A 406 13.71 10.93 1.28
C VAL A 406 14.54 12.17 0.98
N GLU A 407 15.83 12.11 1.30
CA GLU A 407 16.81 13.14 0.91
C GLU A 407 16.91 13.26 -0.62
N ASP A 408 16.93 14.50 -1.11
CA ASP A 408 17.16 14.81 -2.52
C ASP A 408 18.66 14.78 -2.83
N THR A 409 19.09 13.70 -3.48
CA THR A 409 20.49 13.48 -3.84
C THR A 409 21.05 14.49 -4.83
N THR A 410 20.20 15.28 -5.51
CA THR A 410 20.67 16.37 -6.39
C THR A 410 21.23 17.57 -5.61
N GLN A 411 20.94 17.65 -4.30
CA GLN A 411 21.34 18.75 -3.40
C GLN A 411 22.52 18.34 -2.49
N TRP A 412 23.33 17.36 -2.92
CA TRP A 412 24.46 16.81 -2.16
C TRP A 412 25.78 17.40 -2.70
N ASP A 413 26.16 18.55 -2.13
CA ASP A 413 27.37 19.33 -2.47
C ASP A 413 28.69 18.65 -2.08
N ASP A 414 28.64 17.72 -1.13
CA ASP A 414 29.77 16.89 -0.69
C ASP A 414 29.98 15.62 -1.54
N SER A 415 29.26 15.48 -2.66
CA SER A 415 29.22 14.24 -3.46
C SER A 415 29.72 14.40 -4.90
N ARG A 416 30.33 13.33 -5.42
CA ARG A 416 30.69 13.16 -6.83
C ARG A 416 30.20 11.80 -7.32
N ASN A 417 29.60 11.77 -8.52
CA ASN A 417 29.27 10.51 -9.17
C ASN A 417 30.55 9.83 -9.71
N VAL A 418 30.76 8.58 -9.30
CA VAL A 418 31.92 7.74 -9.63
C VAL A 418 31.41 6.41 -10.16
N LEU A 419 32.01 5.94 -11.26
CA LEU A 419 31.93 4.54 -11.68
C LEU A 419 33.35 4.05 -11.93
N TRP A 420 33.86 3.25 -11.01
CA TRP A 420 35.20 2.67 -11.05
C TRP A 420 35.15 1.20 -10.68
N VAL A 421 35.92 0.38 -11.39
CA VAL A 421 36.11 -1.05 -11.14
C VAL A 421 37.61 -1.33 -11.27
N ASP A 422 38.15 -2.22 -10.44
CA ASP A 422 39.56 -2.60 -10.48
C ASP A 422 39.93 -3.23 -11.85
N PRO A 423 40.84 -2.60 -12.63
CA PRO A 423 41.24 -3.10 -13.94
C PRO A 423 42.08 -4.39 -13.89
N GLN A 424 42.45 -4.89 -12.70
CA GLN A 424 43.09 -6.20 -12.52
C GLN A 424 42.10 -7.38 -12.58
N LEU A 425 40.79 -7.10 -12.54
CA LEU A 425 39.76 -8.13 -12.69
C LEU A 425 39.62 -8.56 -14.16
N ALA A 426 39.17 -9.81 -14.36
CA ALA A 426 38.85 -10.31 -15.69
C ALA A 426 37.71 -9.50 -16.33
N GLU A 427 37.75 -9.29 -17.65
CA GLU A 427 36.81 -8.42 -18.35
C GLU A 427 35.33 -8.78 -18.08
N GLY A 428 34.98 -10.07 -18.09
CA GLY A 428 33.63 -10.53 -17.75
C GLY A 428 33.22 -10.19 -16.31
N ALA A 429 34.15 -10.24 -15.35
CA ALA A 429 33.86 -9.81 -13.98
C ALA A 429 33.65 -8.29 -13.89
N CYS A 430 34.41 -7.50 -14.66
CA CYS A 430 34.18 -6.04 -14.75
C CYS A 430 32.79 -5.73 -15.33
N GLN A 431 32.40 -6.40 -16.42
CA GLN A 431 31.09 -6.23 -17.04
C GLN A 431 29.95 -6.63 -16.07
N GLU A 432 30.09 -7.75 -15.36
CA GLU A 432 29.14 -8.22 -14.35
C GLU A 432 28.99 -7.27 -13.16
N LEU A 433 30.09 -6.65 -12.71
CA LEU A 433 30.06 -5.64 -11.65
C LEU A 433 29.35 -4.36 -12.09
N VAL A 434 29.64 -3.87 -13.31
CA VAL A 434 28.95 -2.70 -13.89
C VAL A 434 27.46 -2.98 -14.10
N TRP A 435 27.10 -4.16 -14.61
CA TRP A 435 25.69 -4.58 -14.72
C TRP A 435 25.02 -4.65 -13.34
N SER A 436 25.68 -5.25 -12.34
CA SER A 436 25.14 -5.37 -10.98
C SER A 436 24.85 -4.01 -10.38
N TRP A 437 25.77 -3.04 -10.52
CA TRP A 437 25.54 -1.67 -10.07
C TRP A 437 24.35 -1.02 -10.78
N SER A 438 24.33 -1.05 -12.12
CA SER A 438 23.25 -0.46 -12.93
C SER A 438 21.88 -1.05 -12.55
N ALA A 439 21.81 -2.37 -12.34
CA ALA A 439 20.60 -3.07 -11.92
C ALA A 439 20.17 -2.67 -10.50
N PHE A 440 21.11 -2.54 -9.55
CA PHE A 440 20.80 -2.08 -8.19
C PHE A 440 20.39 -0.61 -8.14
N SER A 441 21.07 0.29 -8.86
CA SER A 441 20.79 1.73 -8.83
C SER A 441 19.48 2.11 -9.53
N SER A 442 19.02 1.30 -10.48
CA SER A 442 17.72 1.48 -11.15
C SER A 442 16.57 0.81 -10.39
N ALA A 443 16.74 -0.43 -9.93
CA ALA A 443 15.69 -1.16 -9.22
C ALA A 443 15.55 -0.81 -7.73
N THR A 444 16.44 0.01 -7.16
CA THR A 444 16.41 0.38 -5.73
C THR A 444 16.67 1.88 -5.52
N ARG A 445 16.62 2.34 -4.27
CA ARG A 445 17.03 3.71 -3.89
C ARG A 445 18.51 3.82 -3.50
N ALA A 446 19.34 2.83 -3.86
CA ALA A 446 20.77 2.89 -3.60
C ALA A 446 21.44 3.98 -4.45
N CYS A 447 21.88 5.06 -3.82
CA CYS A 447 22.64 6.13 -4.46
C CYS A 447 24.14 5.79 -4.64
N SER A 448 24.63 4.78 -3.91
CA SER A 448 26.06 4.45 -3.82
C SER A 448 26.26 2.96 -3.50
N MET A 449 27.32 2.34 -4.05
CA MET A 449 27.76 0.98 -3.75
C MET A 449 29.28 0.90 -3.76
N ALA A 450 29.86 0.42 -2.67
CA ALA A 450 31.27 0.04 -2.57
C ALA A 450 31.38 -1.48 -2.44
N LEU A 451 32.19 -2.12 -3.27
CA LEU A 451 32.46 -3.56 -3.18
C LEU A 451 33.86 -3.80 -2.66
N PHE A 452 33.97 -4.67 -1.66
CA PHE A 452 35.25 -5.07 -1.08
C PHE A 452 35.50 -6.56 -1.33
N TRP A 453 36.73 -6.88 -1.77
CA TRP A 453 37.19 -8.24 -1.99
C TRP A 453 38.62 -8.38 -1.48
N ARG A 454 38.87 -9.37 -0.61
CA ARG A 454 40.19 -9.59 0.04
C ARG A 454 40.77 -8.30 0.63
N ASP A 455 39.94 -7.60 1.43
CA ASP A 455 40.22 -6.32 2.10
C ASP A 455 40.58 -5.12 1.18
N LYS A 456 40.41 -5.25 -0.14
CA LYS A 456 40.57 -4.16 -1.12
C LYS A 456 39.23 -3.71 -1.68
N CYS A 457 39.06 -2.42 -1.92
CA CYS A 457 37.94 -1.92 -2.72
C CYS A 457 38.16 -2.31 -4.19
N VAL A 458 37.20 -3.02 -4.79
CA VAL A 458 37.26 -3.48 -6.19
C VAL A 458 36.19 -2.83 -7.08
N MET A 459 35.22 -2.14 -6.49
CA MET A 459 34.24 -1.33 -7.22
C MET A 459 33.74 -0.16 -6.37
N GLN A 460 33.55 0.98 -7.04
CA GLN A 460 32.81 2.14 -6.55
C GLN A 460 31.80 2.54 -7.63
N GLY A 461 30.51 2.54 -7.29
CA GLY A 461 29.43 2.99 -8.18
C GLY A 461 28.51 3.97 -7.48
N GLY A 462 28.22 5.13 -8.10
CA GLY A 462 27.31 6.14 -7.57
C GLY A 462 28.00 7.28 -6.83
N LEU A 463 27.35 7.83 -5.80
CA LEU A 463 27.78 9.06 -5.12
C LEU A 463 28.81 8.79 -4.01
N PHE A 464 30.02 9.35 -4.15
CA PHE A 464 31.09 9.26 -3.16
C PHE A 464 31.62 10.65 -2.79
N GLN A 465 32.21 10.78 -1.59
CA GLN A 465 32.95 11.99 -1.22
C GLN A 465 34.24 12.08 -2.06
N PRO A 466 34.62 13.28 -2.52
CA PRO A 466 35.83 13.45 -3.34
C PRO A 466 37.12 13.28 -2.52
N GLY A 467 38.06 12.48 -3.04
CA GLY A 467 39.44 12.42 -2.56
C GLY A 467 39.77 11.34 -1.52
N MET A 468 38.80 10.51 -1.13
CA MET A 468 39.00 9.40 -0.20
C MET A 468 38.65 8.06 -0.86
N GLU A 469 39.57 7.10 -0.83
CA GLU A 469 39.27 5.73 -1.25
C GLU A 469 38.49 4.99 -0.14
N PRO A 470 37.45 4.20 -0.47
CA PRO A 470 36.76 3.37 0.51
C PRO A 470 37.70 2.34 1.15
N VAL A 471 37.75 2.31 2.47
CA VAL A 471 38.55 1.36 3.26
C VAL A 471 37.64 0.46 4.09
N GLN A 472 37.88 -0.84 4.06
CA GLN A 472 37.16 -1.80 4.89
C GLN A 472 37.64 -1.69 6.34
N ARG A 473 36.74 -1.32 7.26
CA ARG A 473 37.01 -1.15 8.69
C ARG A 473 36.36 -2.23 9.56
N GLY A 474 36.48 -2.10 10.88
CA GLY A 474 36.13 -3.13 11.86
C GLY A 474 34.68 -3.61 11.79
N PHE A 475 33.72 -2.71 11.52
CA PHE A 475 32.32 -3.09 11.41
C PHE A 475 32.05 -4.00 10.20
N CYS A 476 32.76 -3.80 9.09
CA CYS A 476 32.69 -4.70 7.93
C CYS A 476 33.23 -6.10 8.28
N GLN A 477 34.32 -6.18 9.04
CA GLN A 477 34.88 -7.45 9.51
C GLN A 477 33.92 -8.18 10.48
N GLU A 478 33.23 -7.44 11.36
CA GLU A 478 32.17 -7.99 12.21
C GLU A 478 31.05 -8.61 11.35
N VAL A 479 30.54 -7.89 10.35
CA VAL A 479 29.48 -8.37 9.43
C VAL A 479 29.91 -9.61 8.64
N ILE A 480 31.18 -9.67 8.19
CA ILE A 480 31.77 -10.84 7.53
C ILE A 480 31.80 -12.04 8.49
N SER A 481 32.30 -11.87 9.72
CA SER A 481 32.38 -12.96 10.70
C SER A 481 31.00 -13.52 11.10
N MET A 482 29.96 -12.69 11.09
CA MET A 482 28.58 -13.13 11.34
C MET A 482 27.91 -13.83 10.14
N GLY A 483 28.45 -13.70 8.92
CA GLY A 483 27.91 -14.32 7.70
C GLY A 483 26.49 -13.89 7.31
N LYS A 484 25.99 -12.79 7.92
CA LYS A 484 24.64 -12.23 7.76
C LYS A 484 24.75 -10.73 7.54
N GLY A 485 24.04 -10.21 6.54
CA GLY A 485 24.01 -8.78 6.29
C GLY A 485 23.37 -7.98 7.42
N ARG A 486 23.77 -6.72 7.56
CA ARG A 486 23.19 -5.73 8.48
C ARG A 486 22.63 -4.56 7.68
N TYR A 487 21.42 -4.14 8.05
CA TYR A 487 20.79 -2.93 7.53
C TYR A 487 20.77 -1.87 8.64
N LEU A 488 21.43 -0.74 8.40
CA LEU A 488 21.49 0.41 9.29
C LEU A 488 20.47 1.45 8.80
N ALA A 489 19.26 1.42 9.37
CA ALA A 489 18.20 2.38 9.06
C ALA A 489 18.37 3.64 9.92
N GLN A 490 18.36 4.84 9.32
CA GLN A 490 18.75 6.09 10.00
C GLN A 490 20.20 6.03 10.50
N LEU A 491 21.14 6.03 9.55
CA LEU A 491 22.59 5.90 9.79
C LEU A 491 23.10 6.87 10.89
N ASN A 492 22.49 8.04 11.01
CA ASN A 492 22.76 9.03 12.06
C ASN A 492 22.72 8.49 13.50
N ASN A 493 21.92 7.44 13.77
CA ASN A 493 21.72 6.87 15.10
C ASN A 493 22.80 5.83 15.47
N TYR A 494 23.69 5.44 14.54
CA TYR A 494 24.71 4.42 14.77
C TYR A 494 26.10 5.05 14.98
N PRO A 495 26.85 4.67 16.02
CA PRO A 495 28.23 5.16 16.20
C PRO A 495 29.15 4.67 15.07
N ALA A 496 28.92 3.45 14.55
CA ALA A 496 29.66 2.88 13.43
C ALA A 496 29.55 3.68 12.10
N LYS A 497 28.69 4.71 12.02
CA LYS A 497 28.60 5.59 10.84
C LYS A 497 29.92 6.27 10.50
N GLU A 498 30.77 6.55 11.50
CA GLU A 498 32.07 7.19 11.32
C GLU A 498 33.03 6.36 10.44
N GLU A 499 32.84 5.04 10.37
CA GLU A 499 33.60 4.18 9.45
C GLU A 499 33.23 4.37 7.97
N PHE A 500 32.07 4.98 7.70
CA PHE A 500 31.45 5.11 6.38
C PHE A 500 31.39 6.56 5.88
N LEU A 501 31.32 7.53 6.80
CA LEU A 501 31.32 8.97 6.51
C LEU A 501 32.63 9.51 5.93
N ASP A 502 33.69 8.70 5.86
CA ASP A 502 34.93 9.06 5.19
C ASP A 502 34.83 9.02 3.66
N PHE A 503 33.88 8.25 3.11
CA PHE A 503 33.75 8.04 1.65
C PHE A 503 32.32 8.06 1.11
N PHE A 504 31.29 7.78 1.92
CA PHE A 504 29.90 8.05 1.51
C PHE A 504 29.48 9.48 1.90
N PRO A 505 28.62 10.16 1.11
CA PRO A 505 28.13 11.50 1.42
C PRO A 505 27.46 11.59 2.80
N ARG A 506 27.60 12.73 3.49
CA ARG A 506 27.17 12.92 4.88
C ARG A 506 25.67 12.79 5.09
N LYS A 507 24.88 13.07 4.05
CA LYS A 507 23.42 12.94 4.01
C LYS A 507 22.93 11.50 3.80
N THR A 508 23.82 10.50 3.72
CA THR A 508 23.45 9.08 3.56
C THR A 508 22.57 8.60 4.72
N GLN A 509 21.27 8.39 4.44
CA GLN A 509 20.26 8.11 5.46
C GLN A 509 20.25 6.65 5.95
N GLY A 510 20.78 5.71 5.17
CA GLY A 510 20.81 4.30 5.53
C GLY A 510 21.82 3.50 4.71
N LEU A 511 22.25 2.37 5.25
CA LEU A 511 23.32 1.53 4.69
C LEU A 511 22.94 0.05 4.76
N LEU A 512 23.13 -0.68 3.66
CA LEU A 512 23.01 -2.15 3.63
C LEU A 512 24.39 -2.77 3.45
N LEU A 513 24.87 -3.47 4.46
CA LEU A 513 26.13 -4.21 4.44
C LEU A 513 25.82 -5.69 4.27
N THR A 514 26.23 -6.28 3.15
CA THR A 514 26.02 -7.71 2.86
C THR A 514 27.38 -8.39 2.68
N PRO A 515 27.72 -9.42 3.48
CA PRO A 515 28.96 -10.15 3.28
C PRO A 515 28.85 -11.00 2.02
N LEU A 516 29.84 -10.87 1.13
CA LEU A 516 29.99 -11.77 0.00
C LEU A 516 30.26 -13.18 0.53
N ARG A 517 29.38 -14.13 0.22
CA ARG A 517 29.60 -15.53 0.56
C ARG A 517 30.46 -16.16 -0.53
N PRO A 518 31.53 -16.92 -0.18
CA PRO A 518 32.18 -17.77 -1.16
C PRO A 518 31.15 -18.74 -1.75
N ALA A 519 31.27 -19.04 -3.04
CA ALA A 519 30.49 -20.11 -3.64
C ALA A 519 30.77 -21.41 -2.88
N ARG A 520 29.75 -22.28 -2.73
CA ARG A 520 29.85 -23.51 -1.91
C ARG A 520 31.01 -24.44 -2.27
N ASN A 521 31.58 -24.29 -3.48
CA ASN A 521 32.68 -25.09 -4.02
C ASN A 521 33.91 -24.25 -4.44
N ALA A 522 34.02 -22.99 -4.01
CA ALA A 522 35.22 -22.20 -4.31
C ALA A 522 36.43 -22.76 -3.54
N PRO A 523 37.59 -23.00 -4.20
CA PRO A 523 38.83 -23.25 -3.47
C PRO A 523 39.19 -22.04 -2.61
N ALA A 524 39.72 -22.30 -1.42
CA ALA A 524 40.01 -21.30 -0.38
C ALA A 524 41.07 -20.27 -0.81
#